data_AF-A0A091ESP4-F1
#
_entry.id   AF-A0A091ESP4-F1
#
_cell.length_a   1.000
_cell.length_b   1.000
_cell.length_c   1.000
_cell.angle_alpha   90.00
_cell.angle_beta   90.00
_cell.angle_gamma   90.00
#
_symmetry.space_group_name_H-M   'P 1'
#
loop_
_entity.id
_entity.type
_entity.pdbx_description
1 polymer ?
#
loop_
_entity_poly.entity_id
_entity_poly.type
_entity_poly.pdbx_seq_one_letter_code
_entity_poly.pdbx_strand_id
1 'polypeptide(L)'
;QGRILEKTGLCSQITFGRYVRQGRKLGLDPKLFIQDLQFNEVPVRVYQPKATSDGPRRGILFFHGGGWVFGSLDTYEKVCRYLSRESDSVVVSVQYRLAPEHKYPAAYEDCLNATQHFLQHLEHYGVDPARVIVCGDSAGGNLAAAVSQTLAGRSDFPKLRAQILIYPGLQALDFNLPSYQQNRGVPLLFRERAAFFALLYLNGDALHMQEVLEGSHIPPDLRLKYRKWVSPDNIPEEFKVRGVKPLGPTDFIAEVYETVKRFCEPNLCPLLAEDSVVHQLPESFILTCEYDVLRDDGLLYKKRLEDNGVRVTWYHLEDGFHGIISLYDYCGFSFPSGKRGLDSVVNFLKSL
;
A
#
# COMPACT_ATOMS: atom_id res chain seq x y z
N GLN A 1 6.89 -22.54 -12.34
CA GLN A 1 6.19 -21.85 -11.22
C GLN A 1 5.46 -22.88 -10.36
N GLY A 2 5.53 -22.74 -9.03
CA GLY A 2 5.04 -23.69 -8.03
C GLY A 2 3.51 -23.81 -7.92
N ARG A 3 2.87 -24.34 -8.96
CA ARG A 3 1.46 -24.77 -8.94
C ARG A 3 1.33 -26.28 -8.66
N ILE A 4 2.33 -26.90 -8.06
CA ILE A 4 2.36 -28.36 -7.88
C ILE A 4 1.15 -28.83 -7.06
N LEU A 5 0.83 -28.13 -5.97
CA LEU A 5 -0.31 -28.46 -5.09
C LEU A 5 -1.66 -28.33 -5.79
N GLU A 6 -1.78 -27.35 -6.69
CA GLU A 6 -2.97 -27.15 -7.50
C GLU A 6 -3.08 -28.24 -8.58
N LYS A 7 -1.96 -28.56 -9.25
CA LYS A 7 -1.88 -29.65 -10.24
C LYS A 7 -2.13 -31.03 -9.62
N THR A 8 -1.82 -31.21 -8.34
CA THR A 8 -2.11 -32.45 -7.59
C THR A 8 -3.48 -32.42 -6.91
N GLY A 9 -4.29 -31.37 -7.10
CA GLY A 9 -5.65 -31.26 -6.55
C GLY A 9 -5.73 -31.07 -5.02
N LEU A 10 -4.62 -30.71 -4.36
CA LEU A 10 -4.57 -30.60 -2.89
C LEU A 10 -5.12 -29.25 -2.40
N CYS A 11 -4.63 -28.14 -2.95
CA CYS A 11 -5.13 -26.80 -2.66
C CYS A 11 -4.61 -25.79 -3.69
N SER A 12 -5.25 -24.62 -3.77
CA SER A 12 -4.77 -23.54 -4.63
C SER A 12 -3.42 -22.99 -4.15
N GLN A 13 -2.63 -22.42 -5.07
CA GLN A 13 -1.38 -21.74 -4.71
C GLN A 13 -1.61 -20.60 -3.69
N ILE A 14 -2.76 -19.94 -3.75
CA ILE A 14 -3.12 -18.86 -2.82
C ILE A 14 -3.42 -19.41 -1.44
N THR A 15 -4.24 -20.47 -1.34
CA THR A 15 -4.56 -21.14 -0.08
C THR A 15 -3.29 -21.62 0.61
N PHE A 16 -2.40 -22.29 -0.12
CA PHE A 16 -1.11 -22.72 0.44
C PHE A 16 -0.24 -21.54 0.84
N GLY A 17 -0.18 -20.49 0.00
CA GLY A 17 0.58 -19.29 0.30
C GLY A 17 0.10 -18.59 1.58
N ARG A 18 -1.22 -18.50 1.80
CA ARG A 18 -1.81 -17.97 3.03
C ARG A 18 -1.48 -18.84 4.24
N TYR A 19 -1.54 -20.16 4.11
CA TYR A 19 -1.16 -21.09 5.17
C TYR A 19 0.31 -20.94 5.58
N VAL A 20 1.25 -20.94 4.62
CA VAL A 20 2.69 -20.81 4.90
C VAL A 20 3.05 -19.46 5.51
N ARG A 21 2.31 -18.41 5.13
CA ARG A 21 2.50 -17.05 5.62
C ARG A 21 1.59 -16.71 6.79
N GLN A 22 0.91 -17.70 7.37
CA GLN A 22 0.02 -17.45 8.50
C GLN A 22 0.85 -16.90 9.67
N GLY A 23 0.51 -15.70 10.13
CA GLY A 23 1.10 -15.10 11.30
C GLY A 23 0.87 -15.99 12.52
N ARG A 24 1.82 -16.01 13.45
CA ARG A 24 1.60 -16.62 14.76
C ARG A 24 1.09 -15.55 15.69
N LYS A 25 -0.02 -15.82 16.39
CA LYS A 25 -0.47 -14.96 17.48
C LYS A 25 0.66 -14.76 18.47
N LEU A 26 1.00 -13.50 18.71
CA LEU A 26 2.02 -13.17 19.69
C LEU A 26 1.41 -13.23 21.09
N GLY A 27 2.24 -13.55 22.08
CA GLY A 27 1.83 -13.51 23.49
C GLY A 27 1.50 -12.09 23.96
N LEU A 28 1.07 -11.97 25.21
CA LEU A 28 0.74 -10.69 25.82
C LEU A 28 1.87 -9.66 25.65
N ASP A 29 1.50 -8.42 25.34
CA ASP A 29 2.45 -7.29 25.37
C ASP A 29 2.37 -6.60 26.73
N PRO A 30 3.49 -6.45 27.47
CA PRO A 30 3.49 -5.79 28.77
C PRO A 30 3.20 -4.29 28.66
N LYS A 31 3.42 -3.66 27.49
CA LYS A 31 3.29 -2.21 27.27
C LYS A 31 2.02 -1.80 26.54
N LEU A 32 1.31 -2.72 25.91
CA LEU A 32 0.11 -2.43 25.12
C LEU A 32 -1.14 -3.14 25.65
N PHE A 33 -2.27 -2.45 25.59
CA PHE A 33 -3.58 -3.06 25.49
C PHE A 33 -3.82 -3.43 24.02
N ILE A 34 -4.21 -4.68 23.78
CA ILE A 34 -4.45 -5.22 22.43
C ILE A 34 -5.83 -5.87 22.43
N GLN A 35 -6.71 -5.40 21.54
CA GLN A 35 -8.09 -5.87 21.48
C GLN A 35 -8.55 -6.05 20.04
N ASP A 36 -9.19 -7.19 19.77
CA ASP A 36 -9.90 -7.43 18.52
C ASP A 36 -11.32 -6.87 18.63
N LEU A 37 -11.71 -6.03 17.66
CA LEU A 37 -12.99 -5.31 17.59
C LEU A 37 -13.56 -5.40 16.17
N GLN A 38 -14.74 -4.82 15.95
CA GLN A 38 -15.30 -4.59 14.62
C GLN A 38 -15.70 -3.13 14.45
N PHE A 39 -15.23 -2.50 13.37
CA PHE A 39 -15.58 -1.14 12.99
C PHE A 39 -16.48 -1.22 11.75
N ASN A 40 -17.78 -0.98 11.93
CA ASN A 40 -18.79 -1.17 10.87
C ASN A 40 -18.64 -2.54 10.19
N GLU A 41 -18.68 -3.62 10.97
CA GLU A 41 -18.54 -5.03 10.53
C GLU A 41 -17.15 -5.42 9.99
N VAL A 42 -16.22 -4.47 9.85
CA VAL A 42 -14.83 -4.76 9.46
C VAL A 42 -14.03 -5.16 10.69
N PRO A 43 -13.44 -6.38 10.75
CA PRO A 43 -12.61 -6.76 11.88
C PRO A 43 -11.35 -5.89 11.96
N VAL A 44 -11.02 -5.44 13.17
CA VAL A 44 -9.82 -4.64 13.44
C VAL A 44 -9.12 -5.14 14.70
N ARG A 45 -7.82 -4.87 14.81
CA ARG A 45 -7.07 -5.01 16.06
C ARG A 45 -6.55 -3.65 16.49
N VAL A 46 -6.95 -3.22 17.69
CA VAL A 46 -6.50 -1.97 18.30
C VAL A 46 -5.32 -2.24 19.22
N TYR A 47 -4.27 -1.43 19.07
CA TYR A 47 -3.07 -1.43 19.90
C TYR A 47 -2.97 -0.07 20.59
N GLN A 48 -3.02 -0.06 21.92
CA GLN A 48 -3.01 1.17 22.71
C GLN A 48 -1.94 1.10 23.80
N PRO A 49 -1.08 2.13 23.95
CA PRO A 49 -0.12 2.20 25.05
C PRO A 49 -0.79 2.17 26.42
N LYS A 50 -0.28 1.31 27.33
CA LYS A 50 -0.74 1.21 28.73
C LYS A 50 -0.28 2.37 29.60
N ALA A 51 0.82 3.03 29.21
CA ALA A 51 1.33 4.17 29.94
C ALA A 51 0.28 5.28 29.96
N THR A 52 0.21 6.00 31.08
CA THR A 52 -0.60 7.22 31.17
C THR A 52 -0.11 8.23 30.13
N SER A 53 -1.03 9.03 29.59
CA SER A 53 -0.72 10.13 28.69
C SER A 53 -1.17 11.44 29.31
N ASP A 54 -0.44 12.51 29.03
CA ASP A 54 -0.81 13.86 29.47
C ASP A 54 -1.93 14.48 28.60
N GLY A 55 -2.42 13.74 27.59
CA GLY A 55 -3.53 14.15 26.73
C GLY A 55 -3.91 13.11 25.67
N PRO A 56 -4.81 13.46 24.73
CA PRO A 56 -5.17 12.58 23.62
C PRO A 56 -3.96 12.23 22.74
N ARG A 57 -3.89 10.96 22.32
CA ARG A 57 -2.78 10.40 21.55
C ARG A 57 -2.97 10.60 20.05
N ARG A 58 -1.93 10.33 19.27
CA ARG A 58 -2.06 10.15 17.81
C ARG A 58 -2.82 8.86 17.52
N GLY A 59 -3.61 8.86 16.45
CA GLY A 59 -4.31 7.69 15.93
C GLY A 59 -3.75 7.28 14.57
N ILE A 60 -3.51 5.99 14.36
CA ILE A 60 -2.97 5.45 13.10
C ILE A 60 -3.90 4.34 12.61
N LEU A 61 -4.57 4.55 11.48
CA LEU A 61 -5.17 3.44 10.72
C LEU A 61 -4.07 2.77 9.91
N PHE A 62 -3.84 1.47 10.16
CA PHE A 62 -2.85 0.69 9.45
C PHE A 62 -3.50 -0.32 8.50
N PHE A 63 -3.20 -0.20 7.21
CA PHE A 63 -3.61 -1.12 6.16
C PHE A 63 -2.42 -1.98 5.75
N HIS A 64 -2.53 -3.28 5.92
CA HIS A 64 -1.43 -4.19 5.66
C HIS A 64 -1.16 -4.37 4.16
N GLY A 65 0.08 -4.72 3.80
CA GLY A 65 0.42 -5.17 2.45
C GLY A 65 0.05 -6.63 2.18
N GLY A 66 0.52 -7.15 1.03
CA GLY A 66 0.26 -8.53 0.60
C GLY A 66 -0.46 -8.66 -0.74
N GLY A 67 -0.39 -7.63 -1.59
CA GLY A 67 -0.98 -7.66 -2.94
C GLY A 67 -2.50 -7.88 -2.93
N TRP A 68 -3.19 -7.37 -1.91
CA TRP A 68 -4.63 -7.57 -1.65
C TRP A 68 -5.08 -9.03 -1.49
N VAL A 69 -4.14 -9.99 -1.50
CA VAL A 69 -4.39 -11.44 -1.51
C VAL A 69 -3.86 -12.11 -0.24
N PHE A 70 -2.84 -11.52 0.38
CA PHE A 70 -2.19 -12.00 1.59
C PHE A 70 -2.22 -10.95 2.71
N GLY A 71 -1.77 -11.37 3.88
CA GLY A 71 -1.69 -10.55 5.08
C GLY A 71 -2.86 -10.77 6.02
N SER A 72 -2.62 -10.53 7.31
CA SER A 72 -3.62 -10.55 8.36
C SER A 72 -3.18 -9.70 9.55
N LEU A 73 -4.08 -9.53 10.52
CA LEU A 73 -3.77 -8.92 11.82
C LEU A 73 -2.55 -9.59 12.46
N ASP A 74 -2.46 -10.92 12.37
CA ASP A 74 -1.38 -11.69 12.99
C ASP A 74 -0.04 -11.53 12.24
N THR A 75 -0.04 -11.37 10.90
CA THR A 75 1.22 -11.18 10.15
C THR A 75 1.82 -9.79 10.36
N TYR A 76 0.98 -8.78 10.59
CA TYR A 76 1.42 -7.39 10.79
C TYR A 76 1.47 -6.95 12.25
N GLU A 77 1.19 -7.87 13.18
CA GLU A 77 1.15 -7.54 14.60
C GLU A 77 2.46 -6.94 15.12
N LYS A 78 3.62 -7.46 14.69
CA LYS A 78 4.92 -6.90 15.09
C LYS A 78 5.08 -5.44 14.67
N VAL A 79 4.75 -5.13 13.41
CA VAL A 79 4.80 -3.76 12.87
C VAL A 79 3.86 -2.85 13.64
N CYS A 80 2.61 -3.28 13.88
CA CYS A 80 1.62 -2.47 14.58
C CYS A 80 2.00 -2.22 16.06
N ARG A 81 2.49 -3.25 16.77
CA ARG A 81 3.01 -3.11 18.13
C ARG A 81 4.20 -2.14 18.17
N TYR A 82 5.10 -2.24 17.19
CA TYR A 82 6.26 -1.35 17.09
C TYR A 82 5.84 0.09 16.88
N LEU A 83 4.98 0.36 15.89
CA LEU A 83 4.45 1.69 15.63
C LEU A 83 3.75 2.25 16.87
N SER A 84 2.89 1.48 17.53
CA SER A 84 2.17 1.93 18.72
C SER A 84 3.12 2.29 19.86
N ARG A 85 4.08 1.42 20.19
CA ARG A 85 5.02 1.61 21.29
C ARG A 85 5.99 2.76 21.03
N GLU A 86 6.62 2.74 19.87
CA GLU A 86 7.76 3.62 19.60
C GLU A 86 7.31 5.02 19.20
N SER A 87 6.09 5.18 18.69
CA SER A 87 5.50 6.50 18.43
C SER A 87 4.56 6.97 19.55
N ASP A 88 4.19 6.13 20.51
CA ASP A 88 3.20 6.44 21.55
C ASP A 88 1.82 6.79 20.97
N SER A 89 1.34 5.93 20.07
CA SER A 89 0.11 6.13 19.28
C SER A 89 -0.87 4.97 19.45
N VAL A 90 -2.16 5.26 19.33
CA VAL A 90 -3.19 4.22 19.12
C VAL A 90 -3.10 3.76 17.68
N VAL A 91 -2.86 2.47 17.45
CA VAL A 91 -2.83 1.88 16.11
C VAL A 91 -4.04 0.97 15.94
N VAL A 92 -4.77 1.15 14.84
CA VAL A 92 -5.90 0.30 14.44
C VAL A 92 -5.50 -0.42 13.16
N SER A 93 -5.21 -1.71 13.25
CA SER A 93 -4.92 -2.55 12.09
C SER A 93 -6.21 -3.11 11.52
N VAL A 94 -6.42 -2.94 10.21
CA VAL A 94 -7.66 -3.33 9.53
C VAL A 94 -7.50 -4.69 8.85
N GLN A 95 -8.38 -5.64 9.17
CA GLN A 95 -8.48 -6.94 8.50
C GLN A 95 -9.45 -6.85 7.32
N TYR A 96 -9.03 -6.15 6.28
CA TYR A 96 -9.86 -5.98 5.09
C TYR A 96 -10.01 -7.31 4.32
N ARG A 97 -11.11 -7.45 3.58
CA ARG A 97 -11.40 -8.62 2.73
C ARG A 97 -10.39 -8.77 1.60
N LEU A 98 -9.99 -10.01 1.32
CA LEU A 98 -8.92 -10.32 0.36
C LEU A 98 -9.45 -10.89 -0.95
N ALA A 99 -8.76 -10.57 -2.03
CA ALA A 99 -8.93 -11.22 -3.33
C ALA A 99 -8.30 -12.63 -3.31
N PRO A 100 -8.77 -13.57 -4.15
CA PRO A 100 -9.79 -13.41 -5.19
C PRO A 100 -11.24 -13.53 -4.70
N GLU A 101 -11.47 -13.96 -3.45
CA GLU A 101 -12.81 -14.17 -2.91
C GLU A 101 -13.62 -12.87 -2.85
N HIS A 102 -12.93 -11.77 -2.54
CA HIS A 102 -13.50 -10.43 -2.50
C HIS A 102 -12.68 -9.50 -3.40
N LYS A 103 -13.15 -9.33 -4.63
CA LYS A 103 -12.54 -8.48 -5.66
C LYS A 103 -12.70 -7.00 -5.31
N TYR A 104 -11.96 -6.14 -6.02
CA TYR A 104 -12.14 -4.69 -5.98
C TYR A 104 -13.62 -4.32 -6.23
N PRO A 105 -14.24 -3.48 -5.37
CA PRO A 105 -13.61 -2.59 -4.40
C PRO A 105 -13.61 -3.04 -2.92
N ALA A 106 -13.82 -4.33 -2.61
CA ALA A 106 -14.07 -4.78 -1.24
C ALA A 106 -13.01 -4.36 -0.20
N ALA A 107 -11.71 -4.51 -0.52
CA ALA A 107 -10.63 -4.11 0.39
C ALA A 107 -10.62 -2.59 0.65
N TYR A 108 -10.83 -1.79 -0.41
CA TYR A 108 -10.92 -0.34 -0.31
C TYR A 108 -12.13 0.11 0.52
N GLU A 109 -13.30 -0.51 0.30
CA GLU A 109 -14.51 -0.22 1.08
C GLU A 109 -14.31 -0.54 2.56
N ASP A 110 -13.68 -1.66 2.90
CA ASP A 110 -13.42 -2.04 4.29
C ASP A 110 -12.47 -1.04 4.98
N CYS A 111 -11.38 -0.66 4.30
CA CYS A 111 -10.44 0.35 4.81
C CYS A 111 -11.11 1.72 4.99
N LEU A 112 -11.94 2.15 4.04
CA LEU A 112 -12.69 3.40 4.13
C LEU A 112 -13.70 3.37 5.29
N ASN A 113 -14.49 2.31 5.39
CA ASN A 113 -15.51 2.14 6.43
C ASN A 113 -14.89 2.10 7.83
N ALA A 114 -13.79 1.35 8.01
CA ALA A 114 -13.06 1.31 9.27
C ALA A 114 -12.48 2.68 9.64
N THR A 115 -11.96 3.42 8.65
CA THR A 115 -11.42 4.78 8.86
C THR A 115 -12.52 5.75 9.27
N GLN A 116 -13.65 5.76 8.57
CA GLN A 116 -14.80 6.62 8.89
C GLN A 116 -15.36 6.31 10.28
N HIS A 117 -15.50 5.02 10.62
CA HIS A 117 -15.91 4.60 11.96
C HIS A 117 -14.93 5.14 13.02
N PHE A 118 -13.63 4.98 12.81
CA PHE A 118 -12.64 5.47 13.77
C PHE A 118 -12.69 6.99 13.94
N LEU A 119 -12.79 7.73 12.83
CA LEU A 119 -12.90 9.19 12.82
C LEU A 119 -14.15 9.71 13.55
N GLN A 120 -15.23 8.93 13.59
CA GLN A 120 -16.45 9.24 14.34
C GLN A 120 -16.36 8.92 15.84
N HIS A 121 -15.40 8.10 16.27
CA HIS A 121 -15.31 7.58 17.64
C HIS A 121 -13.93 7.82 18.29
N LEU A 122 -13.19 8.84 17.86
CA LEU A 122 -11.83 9.10 18.32
C LEU A 122 -11.70 9.30 19.85
N GLU A 123 -12.68 9.96 20.46
CA GLU A 123 -12.72 10.20 21.90
C GLU A 123 -12.73 8.88 22.71
N HIS A 124 -13.43 7.86 22.23
CA HIS A 124 -13.48 6.54 22.86
C HIS A 124 -12.09 5.90 22.97
N TYR A 125 -11.21 6.17 22.01
CA TYR A 125 -9.84 5.66 21.98
C TYR A 125 -8.82 6.65 22.59
N GLY A 126 -9.28 7.79 23.09
CA GLY A 126 -8.41 8.87 23.59
C GLY A 126 -7.49 9.41 22.51
N VAL A 127 -8.00 9.58 21.28
CA VAL A 127 -7.24 10.07 20.12
C VAL A 127 -7.59 11.51 19.79
N ASP A 128 -6.56 12.29 19.48
CA ASP A 128 -6.69 13.69 19.02
C ASP A 128 -7.21 13.74 17.57
N PRO A 129 -8.37 14.39 17.29
CA PRO A 129 -8.89 14.56 15.93
C PRO A 129 -7.95 15.29 14.97
N ALA A 130 -7.02 16.12 15.47
CA ALA A 130 -6.03 16.80 14.65
C ALA A 130 -4.81 15.94 14.32
N ARG A 131 -4.72 14.71 14.85
CA ARG A 131 -3.53 13.85 14.75
C ARG A 131 -3.85 12.40 14.32
N VAL A 132 -4.80 12.26 13.40
CA VAL A 132 -5.12 10.98 12.77
C VAL A 132 -4.34 10.79 11.48
N ILE A 133 -3.70 9.62 11.33
CA ILE A 133 -2.86 9.25 10.19
C ILE A 133 -3.42 7.98 9.57
N VAL A 134 -3.38 7.88 8.24
CA VAL A 134 -3.50 6.59 7.55
C VAL A 134 -2.12 6.12 7.11
N CYS A 135 -1.85 4.84 7.29
CA CYS A 135 -0.55 4.23 7.03
C CYS A 135 -0.75 2.88 6.35
N GLY A 136 0.11 2.54 5.40
CA GLY A 136 0.12 1.19 4.86
C GLY A 136 1.32 0.92 3.99
N ASP A 137 1.59 -0.36 3.77
CA ASP A 137 2.70 -0.81 2.97
C ASP A 137 2.28 -1.61 1.74
N SER A 138 2.97 -1.44 0.61
CA SER A 138 2.64 -2.13 -0.66
C SER A 138 1.17 -1.88 -1.07
N ALA A 139 0.36 -2.93 -1.20
CA ALA A 139 -1.10 -2.87 -1.38
C ALA A 139 -1.83 -2.09 -0.28
N GLY A 140 -1.34 -2.11 0.97
CA GLY A 140 -1.84 -1.27 2.05
C GLY A 140 -1.52 0.21 1.85
N GLY A 141 -0.37 0.51 1.23
CA GLY A 141 0.01 1.86 0.83
C GLY A 141 -0.90 2.40 -0.30
N ASN A 142 -1.30 1.53 -1.23
CA ASN A 142 -2.36 1.82 -2.20
C ASN A 142 -3.67 2.24 -1.51
N LEU A 143 -4.15 1.40 -0.58
CA LEU A 143 -5.38 1.64 0.17
C LEU A 143 -5.29 2.92 1.01
N ALA A 144 -4.13 3.22 1.60
CA ALA A 144 -3.89 4.43 2.37
C ALA A 144 -4.00 5.70 1.51
N ALA A 145 -3.42 5.67 0.31
CA ALA A 145 -3.53 6.76 -0.65
C ALA A 145 -4.97 6.93 -1.15
N ALA A 146 -5.65 5.83 -1.50
CA ALA A 146 -7.04 5.86 -1.95
C ALA A 146 -7.99 6.42 -0.88
N VAL A 147 -7.91 5.92 0.36
CA VAL A 147 -8.72 6.43 1.48
C VAL A 147 -8.44 7.90 1.76
N SER A 148 -7.17 8.33 1.69
CA SER A 148 -6.81 9.75 1.86
C SER A 148 -7.47 10.63 0.81
N GLN A 149 -7.50 10.19 -0.45
CA GLN A 149 -8.13 10.90 -1.56
C GLN A 149 -9.65 11.01 -1.39
N THR A 150 -10.30 9.93 -0.95
CA THR A 150 -11.75 9.92 -0.70
C THR A 150 -12.16 10.84 0.45
N LEU A 151 -11.31 10.98 1.46
CA LEU A 151 -11.53 11.86 2.60
C LEU A 151 -11.06 13.30 2.34
N ALA A 152 -10.28 13.54 1.29
CA ALA A 152 -9.79 14.86 0.96
C ALA A 152 -10.95 15.83 0.69
N GLY A 153 -10.94 16.99 1.35
CA GLY A 153 -11.97 18.02 1.19
C GLY A 153 -13.31 17.73 1.89
N ARG A 154 -13.50 16.55 2.49
CA ARG A 154 -14.71 16.26 3.27
C ARG A 154 -14.72 17.05 4.58
N SER A 155 -15.86 17.66 4.88
CA SER A 155 -16.05 18.46 6.10
C SER A 155 -16.80 17.71 7.21
N ASP A 156 -17.35 16.54 6.91
CA ASP A 156 -18.10 15.72 7.86
C ASP A 156 -17.21 14.81 8.72
N PHE A 157 -15.89 14.79 8.47
CA PHE A 157 -14.89 14.10 9.28
C PHE A 157 -13.72 15.04 9.64
N PRO A 158 -13.01 14.79 10.77
CA PRO A 158 -11.72 15.40 11.02
C PRO A 158 -10.74 15.17 9.85
N LYS A 159 -9.95 16.18 9.52
CA LYS A 159 -8.93 16.06 8.48
C LYS A 159 -7.83 15.11 8.93
N LEU A 160 -7.38 14.25 8.02
CA LEU A 160 -6.17 13.47 8.25
C LEU A 160 -4.98 14.41 8.42
N ARG A 161 -4.14 14.15 9.42
CA ARG A 161 -2.92 14.90 9.70
C ARG A 161 -1.80 14.56 8.73
N ALA A 162 -1.72 13.28 8.36
CA ALA A 162 -0.74 12.76 7.41
C ALA A 162 -1.21 11.46 6.74
N GLN A 163 -0.57 11.10 5.62
CA GLN A 163 -0.60 9.76 5.04
C GLN A 163 0.83 9.19 4.96
N ILE A 164 1.00 7.92 5.31
CA ILE A 164 2.29 7.23 5.31
C ILE A 164 2.22 6.07 4.32
N LEU A 165 2.95 6.19 3.22
CA LEU A 165 2.92 5.26 2.10
C LEU A 165 4.26 4.55 1.98
N ILE A 166 4.29 3.27 2.33
CA ILE A 166 5.50 2.48 2.36
C ILE A 166 5.56 1.61 1.09
N TYR A 167 6.52 1.88 0.20
CA TYR A 167 6.72 1.24 -1.12
C TYR A 167 5.39 0.94 -1.85
N PRO A 168 4.52 1.95 -2.04
CA PRO A 168 3.13 1.73 -2.44
C PRO A 168 3.00 1.35 -3.92
N GLY A 169 2.03 0.48 -4.26
CA GLY A 169 1.61 0.26 -5.65
C GLY A 169 0.50 1.22 -6.02
N LEU A 170 0.71 2.14 -6.96
CA LEU A 170 -0.17 3.30 -7.17
C LEU A 170 -0.74 3.40 -8.58
N GLN A 171 -0.28 2.57 -9.51
CA GLN A 171 -0.80 2.50 -10.86
C GLN A 171 -0.71 1.09 -11.45
N ALA A 172 -1.59 0.81 -12.42
CA ALA A 172 -1.59 -0.41 -13.22
C ALA A 172 -1.68 -0.09 -14.72
N LEU A 173 -1.29 1.12 -15.13
CA LEU A 173 -1.28 1.56 -16.52
C LEU A 173 -0.01 1.11 -17.26
N ASP A 174 1.13 1.14 -16.58
CA ASP A 174 2.43 0.85 -17.18
C ASP A 174 3.30 0.00 -16.24
N PHE A 175 3.38 -1.29 -16.55
CA PHE A 175 4.28 -2.24 -15.88
C PHE A 175 5.69 -2.24 -16.50
N ASN A 176 6.08 -1.18 -17.19
CA ASN A 176 7.35 -1.05 -17.91
C ASN A 176 8.13 0.23 -17.60
N LEU A 177 7.73 0.96 -16.56
CA LEU A 177 8.56 2.02 -16.00
C LEU A 177 9.97 1.46 -15.64
N PRO A 178 11.01 2.32 -15.61
CA PRO A 178 12.39 1.94 -15.34
C PRO A 178 12.58 0.87 -14.26
N SER A 179 11.99 1.05 -13.08
CA SER A 179 12.05 0.12 -11.95
C SER A 179 11.42 -1.24 -12.21
N TYR A 180 10.27 -1.32 -12.92
CA TYR A 180 9.68 -2.60 -13.30
C TYR A 180 10.61 -3.42 -14.22
N GLN A 181 11.40 -2.74 -15.05
CA GLN A 181 12.41 -3.40 -15.90
C GLN A 181 13.67 -3.75 -15.12
N GLN A 182 14.26 -2.76 -14.43
CA GLN A 182 15.53 -2.89 -13.70
C GLN A 182 15.44 -3.90 -12.55
N ASN A 183 14.29 -3.98 -11.88
CA ASN A 183 14.08 -4.81 -10.70
C ASN A 183 13.20 -6.04 -10.98
N ARG A 184 12.96 -6.37 -12.25
CA ARG A 184 12.07 -7.47 -12.68
C ARG A 184 12.30 -8.79 -11.97
N GLY A 185 13.57 -9.11 -11.69
CA GLY A 185 14.02 -10.37 -11.08
C GLY A 185 14.33 -10.30 -9.59
N VAL A 186 14.04 -9.19 -8.90
CA VAL A 186 14.33 -9.07 -7.46
C VAL A 186 13.32 -9.92 -6.66
N PRO A 187 13.77 -10.77 -5.71
CA PRO A 187 12.88 -11.60 -4.90
C PRO A 187 11.79 -10.84 -4.14
N LEU A 188 10.75 -11.57 -3.74
CA LEU A 188 9.49 -11.13 -3.13
C LEU A 188 8.47 -10.48 -4.07
N LEU A 189 8.88 -9.52 -4.91
CA LEU A 189 7.99 -8.91 -5.89
C LEU A 189 8.65 -8.78 -7.26
N PHE A 190 8.41 -9.78 -8.09
CA PHE A 190 8.72 -9.73 -9.53
C PHE A 190 7.71 -8.86 -10.27
N ARG A 191 8.09 -8.33 -11.44
CA ARG A 191 7.20 -7.57 -12.32
C ARG A 191 5.91 -8.32 -12.65
N GLU A 192 6.02 -9.59 -13.01
CA GLU A 192 4.87 -10.45 -13.33
C GLU A 192 3.97 -10.66 -12.11
N ARG A 193 4.54 -10.66 -10.90
CA ARG A 193 3.77 -10.78 -9.66
C ARG A 193 2.98 -9.50 -9.36
N ALA A 194 3.51 -8.33 -9.67
CA ALA A 194 2.76 -7.08 -9.53
C ALA A 194 1.51 -7.08 -10.43
N ALA A 195 1.66 -7.41 -11.73
CA ALA A 195 0.52 -7.51 -12.65
C ALA A 195 -0.47 -8.61 -12.22
N PHE A 196 0.03 -9.77 -11.78
CA PHE A 196 -0.79 -10.85 -11.24
C PHE A 196 -1.65 -10.40 -10.04
N PHE A 197 -1.08 -9.67 -9.07
CA PHE A 197 -1.84 -9.17 -7.92
C PHE A 197 -2.85 -8.10 -8.31
N ALA A 198 -2.50 -7.18 -9.22
CA ALA A 198 -3.42 -6.16 -9.71
C ALA A 198 -4.64 -6.80 -10.41
N LEU A 199 -4.42 -7.82 -11.24
CA LEU A 199 -5.49 -8.55 -11.92
C LEU A 199 -6.34 -9.39 -10.96
N LEU A 200 -5.71 -10.12 -10.03
CA LEU A 200 -6.47 -10.86 -9.00
C LEU A 200 -7.31 -9.92 -8.15
N TYR A 201 -6.76 -8.77 -7.76
CA TYR A 201 -7.50 -7.78 -7.00
C TYR A 201 -8.68 -7.25 -7.81
N LEU A 202 -8.47 -6.92 -9.07
CA LEU A 202 -9.52 -6.37 -9.92
C LEU A 202 -10.60 -7.40 -10.29
N ASN A 203 -10.20 -8.54 -10.85
CA ASN A 203 -11.08 -9.50 -11.52
C ASN A 203 -11.17 -10.86 -10.82
N GLY A 204 -10.33 -11.14 -9.83
CA GLY A 204 -10.27 -12.44 -9.15
C GLY A 204 -9.55 -13.54 -9.96
N ASP A 205 -9.01 -13.20 -11.12
CA ASP A 205 -8.20 -14.07 -11.97
C ASP A 205 -7.03 -13.27 -12.58
N ALA A 206 -6.18 -13.95 -13.35
CA ALA A 206 -5.05 -13.33 -14.04
C ALA A 206 -5.17 -13.46 -15.57
N LEU A 207 -6.40 -13.42 -16.10
CA LEU A 207 -6.63 -13.34 -17.54
C LEU A 207 -6.00 -12.06 -18.10
N HIS A 208 -5.51 -12.15 -19.33
CA HIS A 208 -4.82 -11.07 -20.04
C HIS A 208 -3.54 -10.52 -19.38
N MET A 209 -2.91 -11.29 -18.48
CA MET A 209 -1.70 -10.85 -17.79
C MET A 209 -0.55 -10.50 -18.74
N GLN A 210 -0.42 -11.21 -19.86
CA GLN A 210 0.64 -10.93 -20.82
C GLN A 210 0.41 -9.60 -21.54
N GLU A 211 -0.82 -9.37 -22.00
CA GLU A 211 -1.27 -8.17 -22.68
C GLU A 211 -1.17 -6.94 -21.76
N VAL A 212 -1.49 -7.09 -20.48
CA VAL A 212 -1.31 -6.05 -19.45
C VAL A 212 0.17 -5.74 -19.22
N LEU A 213 1.03 -6.76 -19.17
CA LEU A 213 2.47 -6.55 -19.05
C LEU A 213 3.04 -5.86 -20.29
N GLU A 214 2.56 -6.20 -21.49
CA GLU A 214 2.97 -5.58 -22.75
C GLU A 214 2.41 -4.14 -22.91
N GLY A 215 1.43 -3.77 -22.09
CA GLY A 215 0.79 -2.45 -22.10
C GLY A 215 -0.38 -2.32 -23.06
N SER A 216 -0.83 -3.41 -23.70
CA SER A 216 -1.92 -3.44 -24.69
C SER A 216 -3.29 -3.06 -24.14
N HIS A 217 -3.42 -2.95 -22.82
CA HIS A 217 -4.70 -2.77 -22.12
C HIS A 217 -5.15 -1.32 -21.96
N ILE A 218 -4.30 -0.32 -22.21
CA ILE A 218 -4.68 1.10 -22.10
C ILE A 218 -4.83 1.72 -23.50
N PRO A 219 -5.98 2.34 -23.83
CA PRO A 219 -6.21 3.07 -25.08
C PRO A 219 -5.18 4.19 -25.31
N PRO A 220 -4.78 4.49 -26.56
CA PRO A 220 -3.77 5.52 -26.86
C PRO A 220 -4.12 6.92 -26.33
N ASP A 221 -5.39 7.32 -26.36
CA ASP A 221 -5.89 8.59 -25.84
C ASP A 221 -5.76 8.67 -24.31
N LEU A 222 -6.04 7.58 -23.60
CA LEU A 222 -5.82 7.50 -22.15
C LEU A 222 -4.33 7.45 -21.78
N ARG A 223 -3.50 6.74 -22.56
CA ARG A 223 -2.04 6.79 -22.40
C ARG A 223 -1.54 8.23 -22.53
N LEU A 224 -2.04 8.97 -23.52
CA LEU A 224 -1.69 10.38 -23.71
C LEU A 224 -2.19 11.26 -22.55
N LYS A 225 -3.43 11.06 -22.09
CA LYS A 225 -4.00 11.78 -20.94
C LYS A 225 -3.14 11.60 -19.70
N TYR A 226 -2.73 10.37 -19.39
CA TYR A 226 -2.01 10.04 -18.17
C TYR A 226 -0.49 10.15 -18.28
N ARG A 227 0.07 10.35 -19.49
CA ARG A 227 1.52 10.53 -19.70
C ARG A 227 2.11 11.66 -18.86
N LYS A 228 1.34 12.72 -18.58
CA LYS A 228 1.81 13.80 -17.69
C LYS A 228 2.12 13.33 -16.26
N TRP A 229 1.61 12.18 -15.84
CA TRP A 229 1.80 11.63 -14.49
C TRP A 229 2.55 10.30 -14.53
N VAL A 230 2.10 9.35 -15.36
CA VAL A 230 2.71 8.04 -15.53
C VAL A 230 3.62 8.07 -16.76
N SER A 231 4.88 8.48 -16.55
CA SER A 231 5.88 8.52 -17.61
C SER A 231 7.30 8.40 -17.04
N PRO A 232 8.23 7.71 -17.74
CA PRO A 232 9.66 7.74 -17.41
C PRO A 232 10.28 9.14 -17.42
N ASP A 233 9.67 10.10 -18.12
CA ASP A 233 10.11 11.50 -18.17
C ASP A 233 9.99 12.18 -16.80
N ASN A 234 9.10 11.68 -15.93
CA ASN A 234 8.88 12.18 -14.57
C ASN A 234 9.79 11.53 -13.52
N ILE A 235 10.71 10.65 -13.93
CA ILE A 235 11.62 9.91 -13.05
C ILE A 235 13.02 10.51 -13.16
N PRO A 236 13.68 10.85 -12.03
CA PRO A 236 15.05 11.38 -12.04
C PRO A 236 16.05 10.45 -12.75
N GLU A 237 17.06 11.03 -13.41
CA GLU A 237 18.04 10.27 -14.20
C GLU A 237 18.82 9.25 -13.37
N GLU A 238 19.12 9.54 -12.10
CA GLU A 238 19.84 8.59 -11.22
C GLU A 238 19.10 7.24 -11.06
N PHE A 239 17.77 7.23 -11.23
CA PHE A 239 16.96 6.02 -11.08
C PHE A 239 16.85 5.20 -12.37
N LYS A 240 17.30 5.73 -13.52
CA LYS A 240 17.17 5.10 -14.86
C LYS A 240 18.46 4.40 -15.35
N VAL A 241 19.49 4.34 -14.50
CA VAL A 241 20.85 3.96 -14.91
C VAL A 241 21.07 2.47 -15.20
N ARG A 242 20.21 1.54 -14.74
CA ARG A 242 20.45 0.08 -14.85
C ARG A 242 19.85 -0.57 -16.12
N GLY A 243 19.90 0.12 -17.25
CA GLY A 243 19.57 -0.47 -18.56
C GLY A 243 18.06 -0.58 -18.84
N VAL A 244 17.37 0.56 -18.87
CA VAL A 244 15.98 0.66 -19.35
C VAL A 244 15.96 0.45 -20.86
N LYS A 245 15.22 -0.55 -21.34
CA LYS A 245 15.01 -0.73 -22.77
C LYS A 245 13.74 0.03 -23.17
N PRO A 246 13.80 0.90 -24.20
CA PRO A 246 12.59 1.41 -24.81
C PRO A 246 11.76 0.24 -25.31
N LEU A 247 10.50 0.16 -24.89
CA LEU A 247 9.58 -0.78 -25.51
C LEU A 247 9.13 -0.24 -26.86
N GLY A 248 8.98 -1.15 -27.81
CA GLY A 248 8.34 -0.84 -29.07
C GLY A 248 6.88 -0.44 -28.86
N PRO A 249 6.23 0.15 -29.88
CA PRO A 249 4.81 0.42 -29.82
C PRO A 249 4.03 -0.88 -29.61
N THR A 250 3.15 -0.89 -28.61
CA THR A 250 2.25 -2.02 -28.35
C THR A 250 0.85 -1.69 -28.87
N ASP A 251 0.31 -2.60 -29.69
CA ASP A 251 -1.05 -2.51 -30.20
C ASP A 251 -2.07 -2.56 -29.05
N PHE A 252 -3.09 -1.72 -29.18
CA PHE A 252 -4.21 -1.67 -28.24
C PHE A 252 -5.18 -2.82 -28.51
N ILE A 253 -5.59 -3.53 -27.45
CA ILE A 253 -6.56 -4.62 -27.53
C ILE A 253 -7.82 -4.22 -26.73
N ALA A 254 -8.89 -3.92 -27.45
CA ALA A 254 -10.14 -3.40 -26.86
C ALA A 254 -10.78 -4.37 -25.85
N GLU A 255 -10.76 -5.67 -26.13
CA GLU A 255 -11.29 -6.71 -25.23
C GLU A 255 -10.55 -6.73 -23.88
N VAL A 256 -9.22 -6.60 -23.92
CA VAL A 256 -8.39 -6.54 -22.71
C VAL A 256 -8.74 -5.29 -21.92
N TYR A 257 -8.87 -4.13 -22.57
CA TYR A 257 -9.28 -2.90 -21.91
C TYR A 257 -10.64 -3.01 -21.25
N GLU A 258 -11.66 -3.53 -21.93
CA GLU A 258 -12.99 -3.69 -21.31
C GLU A 258 -12.94 -4.55 -20.05
N THR A 259 -12.06 -5.56 -20.04
CA THR A 259 -11.83 -6.44 -18.89
C THR A 259 -11.09 -5.74 -17.74
N VAL A 260 -10.27 -4.73 -18.03
CA VAL A 260 -9.43 -4.06 -17.01
C VAL A 260 -9.64 -2.55 -16.87
N LYS A 261 -10.69 -1.98 -17.49
CA LYS A 261 -10.92 -0.52 -17.58
C LYS A 261 -10.94 0.19 -16.23
N ARG A 262 -11.30 -0.54 -15.16
CA ARG A 262 -11.30 -0.02 -13.79
C ARG A 262 -9.90 0.26 -13.25
N PHE A 263 -8.81 -0.17 -13.91
CA PHE A 263 -7.47 0.35 -13.64
C PHE A 263 -7.35 1.87 -13.86
N CYS A 264 -8.28 2.49 -14.59
CA CYS A 264 -8.35 3.93 -14.72
C CYS A 264 -9.12 4.62 -13.57
N GLU A 265 -9.65 3.87 -12.59
CA GLU A 265 -10.32 4.43 -11.41
C GLU A 265 -9.28 4.87 -10.36
N PRO A 266 -9.33 6.11 -9.85
CA PRO A 266 -8.39 6.60 -8.82
C PRO A 266 -8.38 5.79 -7.53
N ASN A 267 -9.50 5.19 -7.13
CA ASN A 267 -9.56 4.36 -5.92
C ASN A 267 -8.78 3.04 -6.04
N LEU A 268 -8.49 2.59 -7.27
CA LEU A 268 -7.61 1.45 -7.55
C LEU A 268 -6.19 1.92 -7.89
N CYS A 269 -6.07 2.97 -8.70
CA CYS A 269 -4.80 3.60 -9.08
C CYS A 269 -4.72 5.05 -8.58
N PRO A 270 -4.36 5.28 -7.29
CA PRO A 270 -4.35 6.62 -6.69
C PRO A 270 -3.43 7.62 -7.41
N LEU A 271 -2.44 7.15 -8.19
CA LEU A 271 -1.61 8.03 -9.01
C LEU A 271 -2.41 8.76 -10.11
N LEU A 272 -3.63 8.32 -10.42
CA LEU A 272 -4.50 8.89 -11.47
C LEU A 272 -5.53 9.90 -10.96
N ALA A 273 -5.61 10.13 -9.64
CA ALA A 273 -6.52 11.13 -9.08
C ALA A 273 -6.34 12.49 -9.74
N GLU A 274 -7.40 13.27 -9.92
CA GLU A 274 -7.28 14.60 -10.52
C GLU A 274 -6.55 15.57 -9.58
N ASP A 275 -5.88 16.59 -10.13
CA ASP A 275 -5.08 17.55 -9.36
C ASP A 275 -5.92 18.30 -8.30
N SER A 276 -7.22 18.50 -8.57
CA SER A 276 -8.22 19.05 -7.63
C SER A 276 -8.47 18.18 -6.40
N VAL A 277 -8.09 16.90 -6.42
CA VAL A 277 -8.10 16.03 -5.24
C VAL A 277 -6.72 16.04 -4.59
N VAL A 278 -5.66 15.94 -5.39
CA VAL A 278 -4.28 15.81 -4.90
C VAL A 278 -3.86 17.02 -4.07
N HIS A 279 -4.19 18.26 -4.47
CA HIS A 279 -3.82 19.47 -3.71
C HIS A 279 -4.49 19.57 -2.32
N GLN A 280 -5.50 18.75 -2.05
CA GLN A 280 -6.20 18.70 -0.77
C GLN A 280 -5.67 17.61 0.18
N LEU A 281 -4.70 16.81 -0.27
CA LEU A 281 -4.16 15.69 0.49
C LEU A 281 -3.32 16.17 1.68
N PRO A 282 -3.26 15.35 2.76
CA PRO A 282 -2.49 15.70 3.94
C PRO A 282 -0.98 15.59 3.68
N GLU A 283 -0.19 16.09 4.65
CA GLU A 283 1.25 15.91 4.66
C GLU A 283 1.61 14.43 4.47
N SER A 284 2.54 14.13 3.58
CA SER A 284 2.77 12.76 3.11
C SER A 284 4.17 12.29 3.46
N PHE A 285 4.30 11.09 4.02
CA PHE A 285 5.55 10.37 4.10
C PHE A 285 5.57 9.26 3.07
N ILE A 286 6.59 9.22 2.22
CA ILE A 286 6.76 8.16 1.23
C ILE A 286 8.08 7.47 1.47
N LEU A 287 8.03 6.15 1.65
CA LEU A 287 9.22 5.30 1.65
C LEU A 287 9.30 4.54 0.33
N THR A 288 10.46 4.56 -0.33
CA THR A 288 10.72 3.70 -1.50
C THR A 288 11.96 2.85 -1.29
N CYS A 289 12.06 1.75 -2.03
CA CYS A 289 13.19 0.82 -1.99
C CYS A 289 13.89 0.81 -3.36
N GLU A 290 15.21 0.76 -3.39
CA GLU A 290 15.97 0.80 -4.66
C GLU A 290 15.77 -0.46 -5.51
N TYR A 291 15.68 -1.62 -4.86
CA TYR A 291 15.47 -2.92 -5.51
C TYR A 291 13.99 -3.33 -5.43
N ASP A 292 13.11 -2.48 -5.95
CA ASP A 292 11.65 -2.70 -5.97
C ASP A 292 11.07 -2.32 -7.33
N VAL A 293 10.18 -3.15 -7.87
CA VAL A 293 9.44 -2.84 -9.11
C VAL A 293 8.44 -1.70 -8.94
N LEU A 294 8.00 -1.42 -7.71
CA LEU A 294 7.10 -0.31 -7.38
C LEU A 294 7.85 0.97 -6.99
N ARG A 295 9.19 1.01 -7.10
CA ARG A 295 9.97 2.19 -6.74
C ARG A 295 9.46 3.43 -7.47
N ASP A 296 9.22 3.30 -8.78
CA ASP A 296 8.81 4.44 -9.58
C ASP A 296 7.37 4.87 -9.31
N ASP A 297 6.46 3.95 -8.94
CA ASP A 297 5.11 4.32 -8.47
C ASP A 297 5.19 5.34 -7.32
N GLY A 298 6.05 5.08 -6.33
CA GLY A 298 6.30 5.99 -5.22
C GLY A 298 6.96 7.31 -5.64
N LEU A 299 7.94 7.27 -6.56
CA LEU A 299 8.62 8.49 -7.06
C LEU A 299 7.67 9.38 -7.87
N LEU A 300 6.84 8.79 -8.73
CA LEU A 300 5.85 9.51 -9.52
C LEU A 300 4.80 10.15 -8.62
N TYR A 301 4.34 9.43 -7.60
CA TYR A 301 3.37 10.00 -6.65
C TYR A 301 3.97 11.09 -5.77
N LYS A 302 5.24 10.93 -5.33
CA LYS A 302 6.00 11.98 -4.63
C LYS A 302 6.03 13.27 -5.47
N LYS A 303 6.50 13.18 -6.72
CA LYS A 303 6.52 14.33 -7.64
C LYS A 303 5.12 14.94 -7.79
N ARG A 304 4.10 14.10 -7.94
CA ARG A 304 2.73 14.56 -8.11
C ARG A 304 2.19 15.35 -6.91
N LEU A 305 2.49 14.90 -5.70
CA LEU A 305 2.14 15.59 -4.46
C LEU A 305 2.88 16.93 -4.37
N GLU A 306 4.19 16.95 -4.66
CA GLU A 306 5.02 18.17 -4.65
C GLU A 306 4.55 19.19 -5.69
N ASP A 307 4.25 18.77 -6.92
CA ASP A 307 3.74 19.62 -7.99
C ASP A 307 2.37 20.25 -7.64
N ASN A 308 1.62 19.63 -6.72
CA ASN A 308 0.33 20.12 -6.22
C ASN A 308 0.42 20.80 -4.85
N GLY A 309 1.63 21.14 -4.38
CA GLY A 309 1.85 21.88 -3.14
C GLY A 309 1.66 21.09 -1.85
N VAL A 310 1.57 19.76 -1.92
CA VAL A 310 1.50 18.90 -0.73
C VAL A 310 2.91 18.73 -0.16
N ARG A 311 3.06 18.88 1.16
CA ARG A 311 4.32 18.64 1.85
C ARG A 311 4.65 17.15 1.84
N VAL A 312 5.83 16.79 1.35
CA VAL A 312 6.29 15.40 1.27
C VAL A 312 7.61 15.21 2.01
N THR A 313 7.65 14.25 2.92
CA THR A 313 8.89 13.67 3.46
C THR A 313 9.16 12.37 2.72
N TRP A 314 10.27 12.30 1.97
CA TRP A 314 10.63 11.11 1.22
C TRP A 314 11.86 10.44 1.84
N TYR A 315 11.78 9.12 2.03
CA TYR A 315 12.87 8.29 2.54
C TYR A 315 13.15 7.13 1.59
N HIS A 316 14.34 7.09 1.02
CA HIS A 316 14.74 6.05 0.08
C HIS A 316 15.69 5.06 0.73
N LEU A 317 15.35 3.77 0.69
CA LEU A 317 16.24 2.68 1.10
C LEU A 317 17.06 2.20 -0.10
N GLU A 318 18.30 2.66 -0.19
CA GLU A 318 19.26 2.29 -1.25
C GLU A 318 19.59 0.79 -1.29
N ASP A 319 19.52 0.12 -0.14
CA ASP A 319 19.73 -1.32 0.03
C ASP A 319 18.41 -2.08 0.31
N GLY A 320 17.27 -1.41 0.11
CA GLY A 320 15.95 -1.96 0.35
C GLY A 320 15.38 -2.71 -0.85
N PHE A 321 14.48 -3.66 -0.57
CA PHE A 321 13.65 -4.36 -1.55
C PHE A 321 12.18 -4.39 -1.10
N HIS A 322 11.28 -4.83 -1.96
CA HIS A 322 9.85 -4.81 -1.68
C HIS A 322 9.48 -5.65 -0.44
N GLY A 323 8.64 -5.10 0.46
CA GLY A 323 8.17 -5.80 1.65
C GLY A 323 9.19 -5.90 2.80
N ILE A 324 10.34 -5.24 2.69
CA ILE A 324 11.43 -5.32 3.68
C ILE A 324 11.02 -4.90 5.09
N ILE A 325 10.04 -4.00 5.25
CA ILE A 325 9.55 -3.61 6.58
C ILE A 325 8.81 -4.77 7.24
N SER A 326 8.01 -5.56 6.52
CA SER A 326 7.35 -6.73 7.10
C SER A 326 8.34 -7.83 7.55
N LEU A 327 9.58 -7.79 7.04
CA LEU A 327 10.64 -8.75 7.32
C LEU A 327 11.70 -8.25 8.32
N TYR A 328 11.47 -7.12 8.98
CA TYR A 328 12.45 -6.58 9.95
C TYR A 328 12.67 -7.50 11.16
N ASP A 329 11.71 -8.37 11.47
CA ASP A 329 11.81 -9.40 12.52
C ASP A 329 10.91 -10.60 12.16
N TYR A 330 11.24 -11.29 11.07
CA TYR A 330 10.49 -12.46 10.62
C TYR A 330 11.23 -13.76 10.97
N CYS A 331 10.68 -14.53 11.91
CA CYS A 331 11.17 -15.85 12.29
C CYS A 331 12.69 -15.92 12.59
N GLY A 332 13.25 -14.89 13.25
CA GLY A 332 14.66 -14.84 13.62
C GLY A 332 15.59 -14.27 12.53
N PHE A 333 15.07 -13.95 11.35
CA PHE A 333 15.77 -13.16 10.35
C PHE A 333 15.35 -11.69 10.47
N SER A 334 16.34 -10.80 10.55
CA SER A 334 16.15 -9.35 10.59
C SER A 334 16.99 -8.71 9.50
N PHE A 335 16.34 -7.86 8.68
CA PHE A 335 17.04 -6.98 7.76
C PHE A 335 17.22 -5.61 8.40
N PRO A 336 18.46 -5.16 8.69
CA PRO A 336 18.70 -3.85 9.32
C PRO A 336 18.04 -2.69 8.56
N SER A 337 18.00 -2.78 7.24
CA SER A 337 17.39 -1.78 6.35
C SER A 337 15.87 -1.69 6.53
N GLY A 338 15.21 -2.83 6.78
CA GLY A 338 13.78 -2.86 7.15
C GLY A 338 13.52 -2.14 8.48
N LYS A 339 14.39 -2.35 9.47
CA LYS A 339 14.33 -1.62 10.73
C LYS A 339 14.57 -0.11 10.55
N ARG A 340 15.57 0.30 9.76
CA ARG A 340 15.80 1.73 9.45
C ARG A 340 14.58 2.39 8.78
N GLY A 341 13.93 1.67 7.87
CA GLY A 341 12.68 2.13 7.25
C GLY A 341 11.53 2.30 8.25
N LEU A 342 11.39 1.37 9.20
CA LEU A 342 10.37 1.50 10.24
C LEU A 342 10.70 2.61 11.25
N ASP A 343 11.98 2.80 11.57
CA ASP A 343 12.47 3.88 12.43
C ASP A 343 12.23 5.25 11.79
N SER A 344 12.41 5.39 10.47
CA SER A 344 12.13 6.65 9.79
C SER A 344 10.63 7.00 9.79
N VAL A 345 9.74 6.00 9.67
CA VAL A 345 8.29 6.18 9.87
C VAL A 345 7.98 6.67 11.29
N VAL A 346 8.58 6.05 12.32
CA VAL A 346 8.40 6.48 13.72
C VAL A 346 8.93 7.89 13.96
N ASN A 347 10.08 8.24 13.37
CA ASN A 347 10.64 9.58 13.49
C ASN A 347 9.75 10.63 12.83
N PHE A 348 9.18 10.33 11.66
CA PHE A 348 8.18 11.18 11.02
C PHE A 348 6.95 11.37 11.92
N LEU A 349 6.37 10.29 12.46
CA LEU A 349 5.23 10.35 13.39
C LEU A 349 5.51 11.20 14.63
N LYS A 350 6.74 11.20 15.15
CA LYS A 350 7.15 12.03 16.30
C LYS A 350 7.28 13.51 15.94
N SER A 351 7.55 13.82 14.68
CA SER A 351 7.67 15.20 14.19
C SER A 351 6.32 15.87 13.89
N LEU A 352 5.23 15.09 13.80
CA LEU A 352 3.87 15.57 13.54
C LEU A 352 3.16 16.14 14.77
#